data_AF-A4GJA1-F1
#
_entry.id   AF-A4GJA1-F1
#
_cell.length_a   1.000
_cell.length_b   1.000
_cell.length_c   1.000
_cell.angle_alpha   90.00
_cell.angle_beta   90.00
_cell.angle_gamma   90.00
#
_symmetry.space_group_name_H-M   'P 1'
#
loop_
_entity.id
_entity.type
_entity.pdbx_description
1 polymer ?
#
loop_
_entity_poly.entity_id
_entity_poly.type
_entity_poly.pdbx_seq_one_letter_code
_entity_poly.pdbx_strand_id
1 'polypeptide(L)'
;MHTYKYFLFLVIFFFHPNAPAETGEDEELTIIGSIWQLSRNSSSSKFFGNGQVLYFFSHDAYQTYNARKFAHWDTFSAVDSRDLVRLKKNQKIKLQKSKFNKVIYEVTLLDGFYAGKTYFLIADELKNFTQEKNNEEAV
;
A
#
# COMPACT_ATOMS: atom_id res chain seq x y z
N MET A 1 -31.37 -19.39 61.20
CA MET A 1 -31.46 -18.84 59.82
C MET A 1 -30.12 -19.04 59.15
N HIS A 2 -30.03 -20.01 58.25
CA HIS A 2 -28.85 -20.23 57.41
C HIS A 2 -28.88 -19.22 56.26
N THR A 3 -27.84 -18.39 56.14
CA THR A 3 -27.61 -17.61 54.92
C THR A 3 -26.23 -17.94 54.41
N TYR A 4 -26.22 -18.77 53.36
CA TYR A 4 -25.07 -19.07 52.54
C TYR A 4 -24.49 -17.74 52.01
N LYS A 5 -23.24 -17.45 52.36
CA LYS A 5 -22.50 -16.34 51.77
C LYS A 5 -22.10 -16.75 50.36
N TYR A 6 -22.78 -16.19 49.37
CA TYR A 6 -22.53 -16.44 47.97
C TYR A 6 -21.09 -16.04 47.59
N PHE A 7 -20.50 -16.98 46.87
CA PHE A 7 -19.19 -17.03 46.26
C PHE A 7 -19.07 -16.00 45.13
N LEU A 8 -17.99 -15.22 45.09
CA LEU A 8 -17.63 -14.42 43.91
C LEU A 8 -16.15 -14.66 43.60
N PHE A 9 -15.88 -15.70 42.81
CA PHE A 9 -14.59 -15.88 42.15
C PHE A 9 -14.60 -15.02 40.89
N LEU A 10 -13.81 -13.95 40.89
CA LEU A 10 -13.59 -13.09 39.74
C LEU A 10 -12.55 -13.77 38.84
N VAL A 11 -13.00 -14.55 37.86
CA VAL A 11 -12.13 -15.14 36.83
C VAL A 11 -11.80 -14.05 35.82
N ILE A 12 -10.60 -13.49 35.93
CA ILE A 12 -10.03 -12.61 34.89
C ILE A 12 -9.60 -13.52 33.73
N PHE A 13 -10.44 -13.64 32.72
CA PHE A 13 -10.00 -14.16 31.42
C PHE A 13 -9.06 -13.11 30.80
N PHE A 14 -7.76 -13.31 30.95
CA PHE A 14 -6.76 -12.67 30.10
C PHE A 14 -6.97 -13.21 28.68
N PHE A 15 -7.81 -12.53 27.91
CA PHE A 15 -7.79 -12.65 26.45
C PHE A 15 -6.41 -12.17 25.99
N HIS A 16 -5.49 -13.11 25.80
CA HIS A 16 -4.32 -12.85 24.95
C HIS A 16 -4.86 -12.63 23.53
N PRO A 17 -4.71 -11.44 22.93
CA PRO A 17 -4.71 -11.40 21.48
C PRO A 17 -3.52 -12.25 21.05
N ASN A 18 -3.80 -13.39 20.43
CA ASN A 18 -2.82 -14.09 19.62
C ASN A 18 -2.54 -13.15 18.44
N ALA A 19 -1.59 -12.23 18.64
CA ALA A 19 -1.05 -11.44 17.57
C ALA A 19 -0.25 -12.40 16.68
N PRO A 20 -0.58 -12.55 15.39
CA PRO A 20 0.39 -13.07 14.45
C PRO A 20 1.47 -12.00 14.31
N ALA A 21 2.49 -12.10 15.14
CA ALA A 21 3.72 -11.37 14.98
C ALA A 21 4.54 -12.09 13.89
N GLU A 22 5.24 -11.29 13.07
CA GLU A 22 6.46 -11.71 12.36
C GLU A 22 6.31 -12.51 11.05
N THR A 23 5.30 -12.22 10.21
CA THR A 23 5.35 -12.63 8.78
C THR A 23 5.41 -11.45 7.81
N GLY A 24 4.99 -10.25 8.23
CA GLY A 24 4.92 -9.09 7.34
C GLY A 24 6.22 -8.29 7.20
N GLU A 25 7.24 -8.54 8.03
CA GLU A 25 8.53 -7.83 7.95
C GLU A 25 9.50 -8.51 6.97
N ASP A 26 9.54 -9.84 6.98
CA ASP A 26 10.41 -10.63 6.09
C ASP A 26 9.94 -10.54 4.62
N GLU A 27 8.64 -10.57 4.38
CA GLU A 27 8.07 -10.37 3.04
C GLU A 27 8.34 -8.95 2.51
N GLU A 28 8.37 -7.95 3.40
CA GLU A 28 8.67 -6.57 3.00
C GLU A 28 10.12 -6.42 2.53
N LEU A 29 11.08 -6.94 3.30
CA LEU A 29 12.49 -6.95 2.90
C LEU A 29 12.69 -7.66 1.56
N THR A 30 11.84 -8.65 1.25
CA THR A 30 11.87 -9.42 0.01
C THR A 30 11.34 -8.63 -1.20
N ILE A 31 10.36 -7.74 -1.02
CA ILE A 31 9.79 -6.95 -2.13
C ILE A 31 10.53 -5.63 -2.37
N ILE A 32 11.19 -5.06 -1.37
CA ILE A 32 11.96 -3.83 -1.56
C ILE A 32 13.15 -4.08 -2.49
N GLY A 33 13.36 -3.16 -3.45
CA GLY A 33 14.39 -3.28 -4.48
C GLY A 33 13.95 -4.06 -5.72
N SER A 34 12.81 -4.77 -5.66
CA SER A 34 12.29 -5.49 -6.82
C SER A 34 11.61 -4.58 -7.85
N ILE A 35 11.59 -5.04 -9.10
CA ILE A 35 11.01 -4.34 -10.25
C ILE A 35 9.62 -4.91 -10.53
N TRP A 36 8.66 -4.01 -10.76
CA TRP A 36 7.27 -4.35 -10.99
C TRP A 36 6.78 -3.66 -12.25
N GLN A 37 6.18 -4.43 -13.15
CA GLN A 37 5.61 -3.93 -14.39
C GLN A 37 4.09 -3.78 -14.27
N LEU A 38 3.54 -2.66 -14.72
CA LEU A 38 2.09 -2.45 -14.73
C LEU A 38 1.40 -3.42 -15.70
N SER A 39 0.68 -4.40 -15.18
CA SER A 39 0.00 -5.42 -15.97
C SER A 39 -1.48 -5.09 -16.20
N ARG A 40 -2.11 -4.44 -15.23
CA ARG A 40 -3.53 -4.02 -15.26
C ARG A 40 -3.66 -2.53 -14.96
N ASN A 41 -4.55 -1.84 -15.67
CA ASN A 41 -4.90 -0.45 -15.34
C ASN A 41 -5.71 -0.39 -14.04
N SER A 42 -5.46 0.59 -13.17
CA SER A 42 -6.16 0.69 -11.88
C SER A 42 -7.65 1.05 -12.05
N SER A 43 -7.97 1.81 -13.10
CA SER A 43 -9.34 2.12 -13.50
C SER A 43 -9.56 1.75 -14.97
N SER A 44 -10.65 1.04 -15.24
CA SER A 44 -11.23 0.83 -16.58
C SER A 44 -12.35 1.84 -16.91
N SER A 45 -12.68 2.74 -15.97
CA SER A 45 -13.74 3.71 -16.20
C SER A 45 -13.36 4.69 -17.30
N LYS A 46 -14.34 5.04 -18.15
CA LYS A 46 -14.17 6.04 -19.20
C LYS A 46 -13.88 7.45 -18.65
N PHE A 47 -14.20 7.71 -17.38
CA PHE A 47 -14.13 9.03 -16.77
C PHE A 47 -12.82 9.31 -16.02
N PHE A 48 -12.18 8.28 -15.45
CA PHE A 48 -10.99 8.49 -14.61
C PHE A 48 -9.66 8.27 -15.35
N GLY A 49 -9.68 7.96 -16.64
CA GLY A 49 -8.50 7.70 -17.47
C GLY A 49 -7.92 6.29 -17.27
N ASN A 50 -7.24 5.78 -18.31
CA ASN A 50 -6.62 4.45 -18.32
C ASN A 50 -5.21 4.49 -17.73
N GLY A 51 -4.86 3.51 -16.89
CA GLY A 51 -3.54 3.41 -16.24
C GLY A 51 -3.58 3.44 -14.71
N GLN A 52 -2.41 3.57 -14.08
CA GLN A 52 -2.20 3.60 -12.63
C GLN A 52 -1.67 4.97 -12.20
N VAL A 53 -2.20 5.52 -11.11
CA VAL A 53 -1.78 6.83 -10.59
C VAL A 53 -0.61 6.65 -9.62
N LEU A 54 0.40 7.50 -9.75
CA LEU A 54 1.46 7.73 -8.78
C LEU A 54 1.37 9.17 -8.28
N TYR A 55 1.75 9.38 -7.02
CA TYR A 55 1.71 10.68 -6.37
C TYR A 55 3.13 11.24 -6.26
N PHE A 56 3.28 12.55 -6.46
CA PHE A 56 4.55 13.23 -6.24
C PHE A 56 4.88 13.36 -4.74
N PHE A 57 3.85 13.58 -3.90
CA PHE A 57 4.00 13.68 -2.45
C PHE A 57 3.40 12.47 -1.72
N SER A 58 4.10 12.01 -0.68
CA SER A 58 3.65 10.86 0.11
C SER A 58 2.42 11.17 0.96
N HIS A 59 2.25 12.44 1.36
CA HIS A 59 1.07 12.88 2.11
C HIS A 59 -0.20 12.75 1.28
N ASP A 60 -0.17 13.17 0.02
CA ASP A 60 -1.31 13.09 -0.90
C ASP A 60 -1.76 11.64 -1.14
N ALA A 61 -0.78 10.75 -1.31
CA ALA A 61 -1.04 9.31 -1.39
C ALA A 61 -1.71 8.78 -0.11
N TYR A 62 -1.20 9.18 1.06
CA TYR A 62 -1.73 8.76 2.36
C TYR A 62 -3.14 9.29 2.64
N GLN A 63 -3.40 10.56 2.35
CA GLN A 63 -4.74 11.14 2.50
C GLN A 63 -5.73 10.49 1.55
N THR A 64 -5.32 10.21 0.30
CA THR A 64 -6.16 9.48 -0.65
C THR A 64 -6.45 8.06 -0.18
N TYR A 65 -5.47 7.37 0.42
CA TYR A 65 -5.69 6.07 1.05
C TYR A 65 -6.72 6.14 2.17
N ASN A 66 -6.60 7.11 3.09
CA ASN A 66 -7.56 7.28 4.19
C ASN A 66 -8.96 7.63 3.69
N ALA A 67 -9.08 8.51 2.69
CA ALA A 67 -10.35 8.86 2.06
C ALA A 67 -11.06 7.63 1.50
N ARG A 68 -10.32 6.74 0.82
CA ARG A 68 -10.86 5.49 0.29
C ARG A 68 -11.23 4.50 1.39
N LYS A 69 -10.40 4.39 2.43
CA LYS A 69 -10.59 3.43 3.52
C LYS A 69 -11.78 3.77 4.42
N PHE A 70 -11.96 5.05 4.73
CA PHE A 70 -12.99 5.54 5.66
C PHE A 70 -14.18 6.22 4.99
N ALA A 71 -14.17 6.36 3.65
CA ALA A 71 -15.18 7.05 2.86
C ALA A 71 -15.39 8.54 3.24
N HIS A 72 -14.44 9.16 3.93
CA HIS A 72 -14.52 10.56 4.39
C HIS A 72 -13.92 11.54 3.37
N TRP A 73 -14.48 11.60 2.16
CA TRP A 73 -13.96 12.45 1.08
C TRP A 73 -14.07 13.96 1.35
N ASP A 74 -14.90 14.35 2.32
CA ASP A 74 -15.13 15.73 2.76
C ASP A 74 -14.01 16.29 3.64
N THR A 75 -13.23 15.42 4.29
CA THR A 75 -12.22 15.81 5.28
C THR A 75 -10.81 15.93 4.70
N PHE A 76 -10.60 15.50 3.44
CA PHE A 76 -9.29 15.49 2.79
C PHE A 76 -9.18 16.54 1.70
N SER A 77 -8.01 17.20 1.61
CA SER A 77 -7.70 18.13 0.54
C SER A 77 -7.67 17.43 -0.82
N ALA A 78 -8.25 18.06 -1.84
CA ALA A 78 -8.13 17.60 -3.21
C ALA A 78 -6.65 17.62 -3.64
N VAL A 79 -6.17 16.51 -4.19
CA VAL A 79 -4.82 16.43 -4.74
C VAL A 79 -4.79 17.15 -6.08
N ASP A 80 -3.81 18.02 -6.28
CA ASP A 80 -3.62 18.69 -7.56
C ASP A 80 -3.25 17.67 -8.64
N SER A 81 -3.97 17.68 -9.76
CA SER A 81 -3.69 16.82 -10.91
C SER A 81 -2.26 16.94 -11.45
N ARG A 82 -1.59 18.09 -11.23
CA ARG A 82 -0.20 18.34 -11.63
C ARG A 82 0.80 17.54 -10.81
N ASP A 83 0.42 17.16 -9.59
CA ASP A 83 1.24 16.36 -8.67
C ASP A 83 0.98 14.85 -8.85
N LEU A 84 0.22 14.48 -9.88
CA LEU A 84 -0.08 13.09 -10.23
C LEU A 84 0.62 12.70 -11.54
N VAL A 85 1.23 11.51 -11.53
CA VAL A 85 1.75 10.88 -12.75
C VAL A 85 0.94 9.62 -13.05
N ARG A 86 0.47 9.51 -14.28
CA ARG A 86 -0.32 8.36 -14.73
C ARG A 86 0.54 7.40 -15.53
N LEU A 87 0.81 6.24 -14.95
CA LEU A 87 1.51 5.14 -15.61
C LEU A 87 0.62 4.47 -16.66
N LYS A 88 1.23 4.19 -17.80
CA LYS A 88 0.68 3.38 -18.88
C LYS A 88 1.04 1.91 -18.67
N LYS A 89 0.25 1.03 -19.29
CA LYS A 89 0.51 -0.41 -19.29
C LYS A 89 1.93 -0.71 -19.77
N ASN A 90 2.56 -1.72 -19.16
CA ASN A 90 3.93 -2.16 -19.40
C ASN A 90 5.03 -1.20 -18.90
N GLN A 91 4.71 -0.06 -18.29
CA GLN A 91 5.74 0.73 -17.61
C GLN A 91 6.15 0.08 -16.30
N LYS A 92 7.43 0.21 -15.96
CA LYS A 92 8.03 -0.42 -14.78
C LYS A 92 8.33 0.58 -13.68
N ILE A 93 8.18 0.10 -12.45
CA ILE A 93 8.56 0.80 -11.23
C ILE A 93 9.51 -0.09 -10.41
N LYS A 94 10.38 0.53 -9.64
CA LYS A 94 11.20 -0.15 -8.63
C LYS A 94 10.75 0.27 -7.24
N LEU A 95 10.44 -0.67 -6.36
CA LEU A 95 10.13 -0.33 -4.97
C LEU A 95 11.42 0.06 -4.23
N GLN A 96 11.39 1.17 -3.50
CA GLN A 96 12.53 1.66 -2.73
C GLN A 96 12.34 1.48 -1.23
N LYS A 97 11.20 1.94 -0.69
CA LYS A 97 10.92 1.95 0.76
C LYS A 97 9.41 1.89 1.01
N SER A 98 9.00 1.52 2.21
CA SER A 98 7.63 1.70 2.69
C SER A 98 7.52 2.93 3.61
N LYS A 99 6.33 3.51 3.70
CA LYS A 99 5.97 4.65 4.55
C LYS A 99 4.59 4.44 5.17
N PHE A 100 4.35 5.16 6.27
CA PHE A 100 3.06 5.19 6.97
C PHE A 100 2.55 3.81 7.37
N ASN A 101 3.40 3.01 8.01
CA ASN A 101 3.07 1.63 8.41
C ASN A 101 2.67 0.76 7.20
N LYS A 102 3.52 0.75 6.16
CA LYS A 102 3.41 -0.08 4.96
C LYS A 102 2.21 0.20 4.04
N VAL A 103 1.48 1.29 4.26
CA VAL A 103 0.33 1.64 3.40
C VAL A 103 0.74 2.38 2.14
N ILE A 104 1.91 3.05 2.14
CA ILE A 104 2.47 3.75 0.98
C ILE A 104 3.85 3.19 0.63
N TYR A 105 4.10 2.91 -0.64
CA TYR A 105 5.42 2.60 -1.17
C TYR A 105 6.04 3.81 -1.84
N GLU A 106 7.32 4.06 -1.54
CA GLU A 106 8.20 4.92 -2.30
C GLU A 106 8.75 4.12 -3.49
N VAL A 107 8.57 4.63 -4.70
CA VAL A 107 8.90 3.92 -5.94
C VAL A 107 9.68 4.81 -6.90
N THR A 108 10.65 4.25 -7.61
CA THR A 108 11.32 4.92 -8.73
C THR A 108 10.66 4.49 -10.03
N LEU A 109 10.28 5.46 -10.86
CA LEU A 109 9.81 5.16 -12.21
C LEU A 109 10.99 4.82 -13.11
N LEU A 110 10.97 3.66 -13.75
CA LEU A 110 12.07 3.21 -14.62
C LEU A 110 11.86 3.62 -16.09
N ASP A 111 10.61 3.78 -16.52
CA ASP A 111 10.26 4.02 -17.93
C ASP A 111 9.44 5.28 -18.16
N GLY A 112 9.61 5.87 -19.35
CA GLY A 112 8.83 7.01 -19.84
C GLY A 112 9.45 8.37 -19.56
N PHE A 113 8.72 9.43 -19.90
CA PHE A 113 9.21 10.81 -19.83
C PHE A 113 9.63 11.24 -18.42
N TYR A 114 8.97 10.67 -17.41
CA TYR A 114 9.16 11.00 -16.00
C TYR A 114 10.08 10.00 -15.27
N ALA A 115 10.81 9.16 -16.01
CA ALA A 115 11.72 8.16 -15.46
C ALA A 115 12.86 8.78 -14.62
N GLY A 116 13.40 7.97 -13.71
CA GLY A 116 14.49 8.36 -12.81
C GLY A 116 14.07 9.23 -11.63
N LYS A 117 12.78 9.55 -11.49
CA LYS A 117 12.22 10.27 -10.35
C LYS A 117 11.53 9.33 -9.37
N THR A 118 11.51 9.75 -8.11
CA THR A 118 10.81 9.06 -7.02
C THR A 118 9.37 9.56 -6.92
N TYR A 119 8.45 8.62 -6.73
CA TYR A 119 7.02 8.83 -6.57
C TYR A 119 6.49 7.94 -5.45
N PHE A 120 5.21 8.08 -5.15
CA PHE A 120 4.52 7.32 -4.12
C PHE A 120 3.34 6.54 -4.71
N LEU A 121 3.22 5.28 -4.31
CA LEU A 121 2.16 4.36 -4.70
C LEU A 121 1.43 3.89 -3.44
N ILE A 122 0.10 3.82 -3.49
CA ILE A 122 -0.69 3.21 -2.42
C ILE A 122 -0.48 1.70 -2.48
N ALA A 123 -0.11 1.06 -1.36
CA ALA A 123 0.29 -0.34 -1.32
C ALA A 123 -0.76 -1.29 -1.91
N ASP A 124 -2.04 -1.06 -1.63
CA ASP A 124 -3.16 -1.85 -2.17
C ASP A 124 -3.25 -1.84 -3.71
N GLU A 125 -2.61 -0.88 -4.37
CA GLU A 125 -2.57 -0.76 -5.83
C GLU A 125 -1.43 -1.57 -6.45
N LEU A 126 -0.48 -2.08 -5.66
CA LEU A 126 0.60 -2.95 -6.14
C LEU A 126 0.06 -4.23 -6.81
N LYS A 127 -1.14 -4.68 -6.44
CA LYS A 127 -1.85 -5.80 -7.09
C LYS A 127 -2.09 -5.62 -8.59
N ASN A 128 -2.00 -4.39 -9.09
CA ASN A 128 -2.13 -4.07 -10.52
C ASN A 128 -0.84 -4.32 -11.30
N PHE A 129 0.23 -4.68 -10.61
CA PHE A 129 1.55 -4.91 -11.16
C PHE A 129 1.92 -6.38 -11.09
N THR A 130 2.85 -6.78 -11.94
CA THR A 130 3.48 -8.09 -11.94
C THR A 130 4.96 -7.91 -11.64
N GLN A 131 5.45 -8.60 -10.61
CA GLN A 131 6.86 -8.58 -10.24
C GLN A 131 7.69 -9.24 -11.36
N GLU A 132 8.74 -8.56 -11.82
CA GLU A 132 9.72 -9.17 -12.69
C GLU A 132 10.62 -10.07 -11.85
N LYS A 133 10.69 -11.35 -12.22
CA LYS A 133 11.71 -12.24 -11.66
C LYS A 133 13.03 -11.85 -12.30
N ASN A 134 14.00 -11.42 -11.49
CA ASN A 134 15.38 -11.35 -11.96
C ASN A 134 15.80 -12.79 -12.30
N ASN A 135 15.94 -13.10 -13.59
CA ASN A 135 16.69 -14.27 -14.02
C ASN A 135 18.18 -13.97 -13.76
N GLU A 136 18.63 -14.14 -12.52
CA GLU A 136 20.05 -14.13 -12.16
C GLU A 136 20.68 -15.54 -12.20
N GLU A 137 19.98 -16.53 -12.77
CA GLU A 137 20.53 -17.88 -13.05
C GLU A 137 20.71 -18.10 -14.55
N ALA A 138 21.70 -17.46 -15.16
CA ALA A 138 22.25 -17.87 -16.47
C ALA A 138 23.64 -17.24 -16.70
N VAL A 139 24.64 -17.67 -15.92
CA VAL A 139 26.07 -17.61 -16.30
C VAL A 139 26.73 -18.90 -15.87
#